data_AF-A0A3D0S9Q4-F1
#
_entry.id   AF-A0A3D0S9Q4-F1
#
_cell.length_a   1.000
_cell.length_b   1.000
_cell.length_c   1.000
_cell.angle_alpha   90.00
_cell.angle_beta   90.00
_cell.angle_gamma   90.00
#
_symmetry.space_group_name_H-M   'P 1'
#
loop_
_entity.id
_entity.type
_entity.pdbx_description
1 polymer ?
#
loop_
_entity_poly.entity_id
_entity_poly.type
_entity_poly.pdbx_seq_one_letter_code
_entity_poly.pdbx_strand_id
1 'polypeptide(L)'
;MRFLVDENIPHVLAAHLAGIYLDHAFVSAFDEAARYCGVDDVDLFPRLIEDGFDAIVTRDKNQLADAAEKSMLRELGLRWIGHQAKEWPGLRGIVLTVATLTAGLFYVLEDWQEEPHAYHLRGVEAQPGQRMKSHPI
;
A
#
# COMPACT_ATOMS: atom_id res chain seq x y z
N MET A 1 6.29 11.48 -6.23
CA MET A 1 6.77 10.13 -5.84
C MET A 1 5.97 9.06 -6.54
N ARG A 2 6.55 7.88 -6.76
CA ARG A 2 5.97 6.76 -7.50
C ARG A 2 5.84 5.54 -6.60
N PHE A 3 4.64 4.99 -6.53
CA PHE A 3 4.27 3.91 -5.61
C PHE A 3 3.82 2.68 -6.39
N LEU A 4 4.34 1.51 -6.03
CA LEU A 4 3.77 0.25 -6.47
C LEU A 4 2.63 -0.15 -5.52
N VAL A 5 1.47 -0.47 -6.08
CA VAL A 5 0.36 -1.11 -5.37
C VAL A 5 0.44 -2.61 -5.67
N ASP A 6 0.87 -3.36 -4.66
CA ASP A 6 1.18 -4.79 -4.74
C ASP A 6 -0.05 -5.65 -5.11
N GLU A 7 0.17 -6.88 -5.58
CA GLU A 7 -0.87 -7.79 -6.07
C GLU A 7 -1.84 -8.26 -4.99
N ASN A 8 -1.41 -8.23 -3.72
CA ASN A 8 -2.27 -8.52 -2.57
C ASN A 8 -3.19 -7.33 -2.19
N ILE A 9 -3.06 -6.18 -2.86
CA ILE A 9 -3.95 -5.03 -2.71
C ILE A 9 -4.96 -5.01 -3.86
N PRO A 10 -6.24 -4.65 -3.64
CA PRO A 10 -7.21 -4.53 -4.72
C PRO A 10 -6.72 -3.61 -5.85
N HIS A 11 -6.61 -4.15 -7.07
CA HIS A 11 -6.09 -3.46 -8.26
C HIS A 11 -6.71 -2.06 -8.48
N VAL A 12 -8.02 -1.94 -8.27
CA VAL A 12 -8.80 -0.69 -8.43
C VAL A 12 -8.28 0.47 -7.58
N LEU A 13 -7.49 0.18 -6.54
CA LEU A 13 -7.00 1.18 -5.61
C LEU A 13 -5.94 2.09 -6.23
N ALA A 14 -5.09 1.60 -7.14
CA ALA A 14 -4.06 2.44 -7.75
C ALA A 14 -4.66 3.66 -8.47
N ALA A 15 -5.69 3.42 -9.30
CA ALA A 15 -6.41 4.50 -9.99
C ALA A 15 -7.15 5.42 -9.01
N HIS A 16 -7.72 4.88 -7.93
CA HIS A 16 -8.37 5.69 -6.90
C HIS A 16 -7.39 6.63 -6.19
N LEU A 17 -6.22 6.11 -5.78
CA LEU A 17 -5.19 6.89 -5.11
C LEU A 17 -4.61 7.96 -6.04
N ALA A 18 -4.37 7.63 -7.31
CA ALA A 18 -3.93 8.60 -8.32
C ALA A 18 -4.92 9.76 -8.52
N GLY A 19 -6.23 9.52 -8.32
CA GLY A 19 -7.26 10.56 -8.38
C GLY A 19 -7.30 11.50 -7.16
N ILE A 20 -6.68 11.11 -6.04
CA ILE A 20 -6.68 11.87 -4.78
C ILE A 20 -5.33 12.56 -4.58
N TYR A 21 -4.23 11.86 -4.83
CA TYR A 21 -2.86 12.29 -4.61
C TYR A 21 -2.22 12.72 -5.92
N LEU A 22 -2.65 13.86 -6.46
CA LEU A 22 -2.37 14.29 -7.84
C LEU A 22 -0.87 14.48 -8.15
N ASP A 23 -0.04 14.78 -7.16
CA ASP A 23 1.41 14.97 -7.31
C ASP A 23 2.20 13.64 -7.20
N HIS A 24 1.49 12.52 -7.12
CA HIS A 24 2.06 11.19 -6.93
C HIS A 24 1.52 10.20 -7.97
N ALA A 25 2.37 9.26 -8.37
CA ALA A 25 2.01 8.20 -9.30
C ALA A 25 1.78 6.89 -8.55
N PHE A 26 0.70 6.19 -8.86
CA PHE A 26 0.39 4.87 -8.30
C PHE A 26 0.23 3.89 -9.45
N VAL A 27 1.03 2.82 -9.44
CA VAL A 27 1.00 1.77 -10.46
C VAL A 27 0.63 0.47 -9.77
N SER A 28 -0.35 -0.26 -10.31
CA SER A 28 -0.68 -1.57 -9.76
C SER A 28 0.24 -2.64 -10.32
N ALA A 29 0.57 -3.66 -9.52
CA ALA A 29 1.31 -4.83 -9.98
C ALA A 29 0.61 -5.56 -11.13
N PHE A 30 -0.73 -5.49 -11.20
CA PHE A 30 -1.54 -6.04 -12.29
C PHE A 30 -1.61 -5.17 -13.56
N ASP A 31 -0.97 -4.00 -13.57
CA ASP A 31 -0.83 -3.23 -14.81
C ASP A 31 0.03 -4.03 -15.80
N GLU A 32 -0.57 -4.44 -16.91
CA GLU A 32 0.09 -5.29 -17.93
C GLU A 32 1.35 -4.62 -18.51
N ALA A 33 1.38 -3.29 -18.60
CA ALA A 33 2.55 -2.57 -19.06
C ALA A 33 3.70 -2.62 -18.05
N ALA A 34 3.37 -2.78 -16.76
CA ALA A 34 4.32 -2.74 -15.66
C ALA A 34 5.02 -4.09 -15.40
N ARG A 35 4.35 -5.22 -15.69
CA ARG A 35 4.91 -6.59 -15.61
C ARG A 35 5.56 -6.92 -14.24
N TYR A 36 4.88 -6.56 -13.15
CA TYR A 36 5.32 -6.85 -11.77
C TYR A 36 4.51 -7.95 -11.06
N CYS A 37 3.31 -8.29 -11.54
CA CYS A 37 2.51 -9.38 -10.96
C CYS A 37 3.23 -10.73 -11.05
N GLY A 38 3.20 -11.49 -9.95
CA GLY A 38 3.82 -12.80 -9.82
C GLY A 38 5.35 -12.81 -9.84
N VAL A 39 5.99 -11.65 -9.69
CA VAL A 39 7.45 -11.54 -9.58
C VAL A 39 7.84 -11.67 -8.11
N ASP A 40 8.76 -12.59 -7.81
CA ASP A 40 9.27 -12.79 -6.44
C ASP A 40 9.97 -11.52 -5.94
N ASP A 41 9.87 -11.24 -4.63
CA ASP A 41 10.35 -10.00 -4.01
C ASP A 41 11.84 -9.71 -4.26
N VAL A 42 12.66 -10.76 -4.28
CA VAL A 42 14.11 -10.70 -4.58
C VAL A 42 14.40 -10.10 -5.96
N ASP A 43 13.55 -10.37 -6.94
CA ASP A 43 13.67 -9.84 -8.30
C ASP A 43 12.84 -8.57 -8.50
N LEU A 44 11.75 -8.42 -7.74
CA LEU A 44 10.85 -7.29 -7.83
C LEU A 44 11.51 -5.99 -7.34
N PHE A 45 12.08 -5.99 -6.13
CA PHE A 45 12.56 -4.74 -5.52
C PHE A 45 13.65 -4.03 -6.34
N PRO A 46 14.67 -4.72 -6.88
CA PRO A 46 15.65 -4.06 -7.75
C PRO A 46 15.02 -3.40 -8.97
N ARG A 47 14.06 -4.07 -9.62
CA ARG A 47 13.34 -3.55 -10.78
C ARG A 47 12.53 -2.30 -10.45
N LEU A 48 11.91 -2.26 -9.27
CA LEU A 48 11.19 -1.07 -8.79
C LEU A 48 12.11 0.14 -8.67
N ILE A 49 13.32 -0.05 -8.15
CA ILE A 49 14.30 1.06 -8.07
C ILE A 49 14.75 1.51 -9.46
N GLU A 50 15.06 0.57 -10.36
CA GLU A 50 15.43 0.88 -11.74
C GLU A 50 14.34 1.68 -12.46
N ASP A 51 13.07 1.36 -12.19
CA ASP A 51 11.90 2.03 -12.75
C ASP A 51 11.47 3.30 -11.98
N GLY A 52 12.25 3.71 -10.98
CA GLY A 52 12.09 4.97 -10.25
C GLY A 52 10.94 4.98 -9.24
N PHE A 53 10.62 3.83 -8.64
CA PHE A 53 9.67 3.74 -7.54
C PHE A 53 10.32 4.12 -6.21
N ASP A 54 9.57 4.85 -5.40
CA ASP A 54 9.99 5.32 -4.08
C ASP A 54 9.51 4.40 -2.95
N ALA A 55 8.40 3.68 -3.18
CA ALA A 55 7.77 2.82 -2.18
C ALA A 55 6.89 1.73 -2.77
N ILE A 56 6.69 0.69 -1.97
CA ILE A 56 5.68 -0.36 -2.18
C ILE A 56 4.55 -0.24 -1.15
N VAL A 57 3.31 -0.39 -1.61
CA VAL A 57 2.10 -0.48 -0.80
C VAL A 57 1.63 -1.92 -0.82
N THR A 58 1.61 -2.58 0.33
CA THR A 58 1.39 -4.03 0.42
C THR A 58 0.64 -4.45 1.69
N ARG A 59 0.13 -5.67 1.68
CA ARG A 59 -0.38 -6.40 2.87
C ARG A 59 0.61 -7.44 3.37
N ASP A 60 1.68 -7.72 2.65
CA ASP A 60 2.59 -8.77 3.04
C ASP A 60 3.50 -8.32 4.19
N LYS A 61 3.13 -8.74 5.40
CA LYS A 61 3.92 -8.50 6.61
C LYS A 61 5.16 -9.39 6.70
N ASN A 62 5.21 -10.48 5.94
CA ASN A 62 6.31 -11.43 6.00
C ASN A 62 7.58 -10.85 5.38
N GLN A 63 7.45 -9.88 4.48
CA GLN A 63 8.58 -9.13 3.90
C GLN A 63 9.45 -8.44 4.95
N LEU A 64 8.85 -8.03 6.07
CA LEU A 64 9.59 -7.43 7.19
C LEU A 64 10.06 -8.46 8.23
N ALA A 65 9.53 -9.69 8.17
CA ALA A 65 9.93 -10.80 9.02
C ALA A 65 11.12 -11.57 8.41
N ASP A 66 11.19 -11.64 7.09
CA ASP A 66 12.36 -12.16 6.37
C ASP A 66 13.52 -11.17 6.46
N ALA A 67 14.67 -11.64 6.96
CA ALA A 67 15.83 -10.79 7.17
C ALA A 67 16.50 -10.36 5.85
N ALA A 68 16.44 -11.19 4.81
CA ALA A 68 17.01 -10.89 3.51
C ALA A 68 16.17 -9.83 2.80
N GLU A 69 14.86 -10.00 2.71
CA GLU A 69 13.96 -9.03 2.08
C GLU A 69 13.97 -7.68 2.80
N LYS A 70 13.94 -7.68 4.14
CA LYS A 70 14.08 -6.47 4.94
C LYS A 70 15.41 -5.75 4.72
N SER A 71 16.50 -6.49 4.57
CA SER A 71 17.82 -5.90 4.30
C SER A 71 17.85 -5.30 2.90
N MET A 72 17.26 -6.00 1.93
CA MET A 72 17.16 -5.54 0.55
C MET A 72 16.36 -4.24 0.43
N LEU A 73 15.19 -4.13 1.08
CA LEU A 73 14.41 -2.89 1.13
C LEU A 73 15.26 -1.71 1.64
N ARG A 74 16.07 -1.93 2.66
CA ARG A 74 16.96 -0.90 3.22
C ARG A 74 18.11 -0.54 2.27
N GLU A 75 18.78 -1.54 1.71
CA GLU A 75 19.91 -1.33 0.79
C GLU A 75 19.49 -0.61 -0.49
N LEU A 76 18.29 -0.93 -0.99
CA LEU A 76 17.70 -0.33 -2.18
C LEU A 76 17.06 1.04 -1.92
N GLY A 77 16.91 1.46 -0.66
CA GLY A 77 16.22 2.70 -0.33
C GLY A 77 14.70 2.65 -0.55
N LEU A 78 14.11 1.46 -0.73
CA LEU A 78 12.70 1.28 -1.01
C LEU A 78 11.90 1.34 0.30
N ARG A 79 10.90 2.23 0.35
CA ARG A 79 10.01 2.32 1.52
C ARG A 79 8.91 1.29 1.46
N TRP A 80 8.53 0.80 2.64
CA TRP A 80 7.47 -0.18 2.79
C TRP A 80 6.27 0.46 3.46
N ILE A 81 5.09 0.37 2.83
CA ILE A 81 3.84 0.92 3.35
C ILE A 81 2.84 -0.23 3.50
N GLY A 82 2.71 -0.70 4.74
CA GLY A 82 1.86 -1.84 5.07
C GLY A 82 0.49 -1.45 5.57
N HIS A 83 -0.53 -2.14 5.09
CA HIS A 83 -1.88 -2.08 5.65
C HIS A 83 -2.14 -3.27 6.58
N GLN A 84 -2.33 -3.02 7.87
CA GLN A 84 -2.57 -4.07 8.89
C GLN A 84 -4.03 -4.13 9.37
N ALA A 85 -5.03 -3.91 8.51
CA ALA A 85 -6.41 -4.08 8.96
C ALA A 85 -6.79 -5.55 9.10
N LYS A 86 -7.75 -5.80 9.99
CA LYS A 86 -8.44 -7.07 10.10
C LYS A 86 -9.02 -7.47 8.74
N GLU A 87 -8.81 -8.71 8.34
CA GLU A 87 -9.39 -9.22 7.09
C GLU A 87 -10.91 -9.28 7.19
N TRP A 88 -11.56 -8.53 6.31
CA TRP A 88 -12.99 -8.60 6.10
C TRP A 88 -13.23 -9.13 4.69
N PRO A 89 -14.13 -10.11 4.50
CA PRO A 89 -14.41 -10.64 3.18
C PRO A 89 -15.23 -9.65 2.34
N GLY A 90 -15.12 -9.80 1.02
CA GLY A 90 -15.96 -9.12 0.03
C GLY A 90 -15.87 -7.60 0.06
N LEU A 91 -16.98 -6.94 -0.27
CA LEU A 91 -17.06 -5.48 -0.42
C LEU A 91 -16.60 -4.73 0.84
N ARG A 92 -16.90 -5.25 2.04
CA ARG A 92 -16.49 -4.62 3.30
C ARG A 92 -14.97 -4.54 3.42
N GLY A 93 -14.25 -5.61 3.04
CA GLY A 93 -12.79 -5.63 3.01
C GLY A 93 -12.23 -4.59 2.07
N ILE A 94 -12.75 -4.55 0.83
CA ILE A 94 -12.32 -3.60 -0.19
C ILE A 94 -12.51 -2.16 0.31
N VAL A 95 -13.70 -1.81 0.79
CA VAL A 95 -14.02 -0.45 1.26
C VAL A 95 -13.13 -0.04 2.43
N LEU A 96 -12.91 -0.92 3.41
CA LEU A 96 -12.04 -0.61 4.55
C LEU A 96 -10.57 -0.49 4.16
N THR A 97 -10.12 -1.23 3.15
CA THR A 97 -8.76 -1.12 2.59
C THR A 97 -8.58 0.22 1.91
N VAL A 98 -9.53 0.58 1.03
CA VAL A 98 -9.56 1.87 0.35
C VAL A 98 -9.56 3.01 1.36
N ALA A 99 -10.44 2.95 2.36
CA ALA A 99 -10.51 3.97 3.41
C ALA A 99 -9.21 4.06 4.22
N THR A 100 -8.59 2.93 4.56
CA THR A 100 -7.33 2.91 5.32
C THR A 100 -6.18 3.50 4.53
N LEU A 101 -6.04 3.13 3.25
CA LEU A 101 -4.94 3.62 2.44
C LEU A 101 -5.14 5.09 2.06
N THR A 102 -6.37 5.47 1.73
CA THR A 102 -6.71 6.87 1.42
C THR A 102 -6.54 7.81 2.62
N ALA A 103 -6.86 7.38 3.83
CA ALA A 103 -6.60 8.21 5.01
C ALA A 103 -5.15 8.11 5.49
N GLY A 104 -4.58 6.90 5.44
CA GLY A 104 -3.27 6.60 5.99
C GLY A 104 -2.11 7.18 5.18
N LEU A 105 -2.20 7.15 3.84
CA LEU A 105 -1.14 7.69 2.98
C LEU A 105 -0.92 9.18 3.20
N PHE A 106 -1.95 9.94 3.57
CA PHE A 106 -1.78 11.36 3.93
C PHE A 106 -0.73 11.53 5.03
N TYR A 107 -0.83 10.76 6.11
CA TYR A 107 0.12 10.83 7.22
C TYR A 107 1.49 10.26 6.87
N VAL A 108 1.57 9.27 5.98
CA VAL A 108 2.86 8.76 5.47
C VAL A 108 3.60 9.84 4.69
N LEU A 109 2.88 10.62 3.88
CA LEU A 109 3.46 11.70 3.11
C LEU A 109 3.89 12.88 4.01
N GLU A 110 3.14 13.18 5.08
CA GLU A 110 3.54 14.19 6.08
C GLU A 110 4.77 13.76 6.90
N ASP A 111 4.92 12.46 7.16
CA ASP A 111 6.02 11.86 7.93
C ASP A 111 7.10 11.23 7.02
N TRP A 112 7.23 11.69 5.77
CA TRP A 112 8.14 11.08 4.82
C TRP A 112 9.60 11.23 5.27
N GLN A 113 10.25 10.12 5.61
CA GLN A 113 11.64 10.09 6.08
C GLN A 113 12.59 9.94 4.89
N GLU A 114 13.76 10.60 4.95
CA GLU A 114 14.81 10.47 3.91
C GLU A 114 15.38 9.04 3.84
N GLU A 115 15.54 8.41 5.00
CA GLU A 115 15.98 7.01 5.11
C GLU A 115 14.82 6.03 4.80
N PRO A 116 15.11 4.84 4.23
CA PRO A 116 14.09 3.82 4.00
C PRO A 116 13.39 3.43 5.31
N HIS A 117 12.07 3.61 5.31
CA HIS A 117 11.20 3.46 6.48
C HIS A 117 10.04 2.51 6.20
N ALA A 118 9.58 1.85 7.26
CA ALA A 118 8.40 0.99 7.23
C ALA A 118 7.21 1.70 7.91
N TYR A 119 6.19 2.03 7.14
CA TYR A 119 4.97 2.66 7.62
C TYR A 119 3.89 1.62 7.86
N HIS A 120 3.42 1.53 9.10
CA HIS A 120 2.38 0.58 9.50
C HIS A 120 1.03 1.27 9.62
N LEU A 121 0.23 1.22 8.55
CA LEU A 121 -1.11 1.79 8.54
C LEU A 121 -2.08 0.94 9.36
N ARG A 122 -2.72 1.60 10.33
CA ARG A 122 -3.78 1.00 11.14
C ARG A 122 -5.08 1.03 10.37
N GLY A 123 -5.76 -0.11 10.34
CA GLY A 123 -7.06 -0.25 9.71
C GLY A 123 -8.10 0.72 10.27
N VAL A 124 -8.90 1.30 9.39
CA VAL A 124 -10.08 2.08 9.78
C VAL A 124 -11.06 1.16 10.51
N GLU A 125 -11.54 1.60 11.67
CA GLU A 125 -12.41 0.76 12.50
C GLU A 125 -13.73 0.45 11.79
N ALA A 126 -14.21 -0.78 11.96
CA ALA A 126 -15.29 -1.32 11.13
C ALA A 126 -16.65 -1.36 11.83
N GLN A 127 -16.82 -0.77 13.02
CA GLN A 127 -18.08 -0.88 13.75
C GLN A 127 -19.16 0.01 13.11
N PRO A 128 -20.39 -0.50 12.85
CA PRO A 128 -21.42 0.29 12.18
C PRO A 128 -21.71 1.64 12.84
N GLY A 129 -21.75 1.69 14.18
CA GLY A 129 -22.01 2.92 14.94
C GLY A 129 -20.94 4.01 14.79
N GLN A 130 -19.76 3.67 14.27
CA GLN A 130 -18.67 4.62 13.98
C GLN A 130 -18.78 5.20 12.56
N ARG A 131 -19.65 4.64 11.72
CA ARG A 131 -19.79 4.98 10.30
C ARG A 131 -21.15 5.60 10.00
N MET A 132 -22.18 5.16 10.69
CA MET A 132 -23.53 5.66 10.50
C MET A 132 -24.31 5.68 11.82
N LYS A 133 -25.16 6.69 11.96
CA LYS A 133 -26.25 6.70 12.94
C LYS A 133 -27.55 6.54 12.16
N SER A 134 -28.32 5.49 12.47
CA SER A 134 -29.68 5.31 11.93
C SER A 134 -30.72 5.66 12.98
N HIS A 135 -31.79 6.31 12.55
CA HIS A 135 -33.00 6.53 13.34
C HIS A 135 -34.20 6.62 12.37
N PRO A 136 -35.41 6.24 12.80
CA PRO A 136 -36.62 6.48 12.02
C PRO A 136 -36.77 7.98 11.72
N ILE A 137 -37.32 8.30 10.55
CA ILE A 137 -37.73 9.66 10.17
C ILE A 137 -39.08 9.96 10.81
#